data_AF-A0A5N5QRF1-F1
#
_entry.id   AF-A0A5N5QRF1-F1
#
_cell.length_a   1.000
_cell.length_b   1.000
_cell.length_c   1.000
_cell.angle_alpha   90.00
_cell.angle_beta   90.00
_cell.angle_gamma   90.00
#
_symmetry.space_group_name_H-M   'P 1'
#
loop_
_entity.id
_entity.type
_entity.pdbx_description
1 polymer ?
#
loop_
_entity_poly.entity_id
_entity_poly.type
_entity_poly.pdbx_seq_one_letter_code
_entity_poly.pdbx_strand_id
1 'polypeptide(L)'
;MTPPPSHGQNAVPVELNPEPGYCIKTRVQPDGQKLFINICHDPAVPSAEGHLPLVLSERRDGTDKAGQPCIIFDAIFNTGVYHNAVKDTKLRSTLIDVALSRIEEVAGFTLSRSFITPNIKSKGAIPPKAARIPAFWASAHPSVREPKSPSVPTWSWSPTRDGCRIVIQVPELTKELHESSTLDIEARRLIFVAGSVYHLDTLLLPPAKSEITKAGKPTPVGSTTFLPTTVDPDSAIAEWNVKNKQVAITIKWASVAAREKEKAK
;
A
#
# COMPACT_ATOMS: atom_id res chain seq x y z
N MET A 1 6.17 -6.49 42.36
CA MET A 1 6.97 -6.51 41.12
C MET A 1 6.41 -7.60 40.24
N THR A 2 5.58 -7.25 39.27
CA THR A 2 5.07 -8.17 38.25
C THR A 2 6.22 -8.51 37.29
N PRO A 3 6.38 -9.78 36.87
CA PRO A 3 7.43 -10.13 35.92
C PRO A 3 7.15 -9.47 34.56
N PRO A 4 8.19 -9.12 33.78
CA PRO A 4 8.00 -8.57 32.45
C PRO A 4 7.31 -9.62 31.55
N PRO A 5 6.40 -9.19 30.65
CA PRO A 5 5.72 -10.10 29.75
C PRO A 5 6.75 -10.79 28.83
N SER A 6 6.85 -12.11 28.99
CA SER A 6 7.66 -13.02 28.18
C SER A 6 7.29 -12.89 26.70
N HIS A 7 8.29 -12.72 25.84
CA HIS A 7 8.21 -12.53 24.38
C HIS A 7 7.68 -13.75 23.58
N GLY A 8 6.78 -14.56 24.14
CA GLY A 8 6.33 -15.82 23.52
C GLY A 8 4.82 -16.09 23.55
N GLN A 9 4.00 -15.25 24.19
CA GLN A 9 2.61 -15.62 24.53
C GLN A 9 1.53 -15.11 23.58
N ASN A 10 1.87 -14.37 22.52
CA ASN A 10 0.87 -13.84 21.61
C ASN A 10 1.27 -14.17 20.17
N ALA A 11 1.10 -15.43 19.75
CA ALA A 11 1.24 -15.85 18.35
C ALA A 11 -0.05 -16.56 17.93
N VAL A 12 -0.62 -16.10 16.81
CA VAL A 12 -1.90 -16.55 16.28
C VAL A 12 -1.65 -17.70 15.29
N PRO A 13 -2.34 -18.84 15.41
CA PRO A 13 -2.28 -19.90 14.41
C PRO A 13 -2.98 -19.44 13.12
N VAL A 14 -2.35 -19.71 11.98
CA VAL A 14 -2.86 -19.38 10.65
C VAL A 14 -2.67 -20.58 9.75
N GLU A 15 -3.72 -20.94 9.01
CA GLU A 15 -3.66 -21.94 7.94
C GLU A 15 -3.38 -21.23 6.61
N LEU A 16 -2.31 -21.64 5.93
CA LEU A 16 -1.89 -21.08 4.65
C LEU A 16 -2.16 -22.09 3.54
N ASN A 17 -2.62 -21.59 2.40
CA ASN A 17 -2.71 -22.32 1.14
C ASN A 17 -1.94 -21.56 0.05
N PRO A 18 -0.60 -21.64 0.05
CA PRO A 18 0.23 -20.72 -0.71
C PRO A 18 0.09 -20.90 -2.22
N GLU A 19 -0.05 -19.78 -2.92
CA GLU A 19 -0.03 -19.76 -4.37
C GLU A 19 1.41 -19.69 -4.92
N PRO A 20 1.74 -20.48 -5.98
CA PRO A 20 3.06 -20.44 -6.61
C PRO A 20 3.31 -19.12 -7.36
N GLY A 21 4.39 -18.43 -7.03
CA GLY A 21 4.84 -17.23 -7.74
C GLY A 21 5.93 -17.52 -8.77
N TYR A 22 7.19 -17.55 -8.31
CA TYR A 22 8.35 -17.91 -9.12
C TYR A 22 9.37 -18.71 -8.31
N CYS A 23 10.21 -19.48 -9.00
CA CYS A 23 11.27 -20.24 -8.36
C CYS A 23 12.64 -19.59 -8.62
N ILE A 24 13.50 -19.60 -7.62
CA ILE A 24 14.93 -19.31 -7.76
C ILE A 24 15.75 -20.56 -7.46
N LYS A 25 16.90 -20.66 -8.11
CA LYS A 25 17.87 -21.73 -7.89
C LYS A 25 19.21 -21.13 -7.49
N THR A 26 19.70 -21.54 -6.34
CA THR A 26 21.02 -21.22 -5.80
C THR A 26 21.77 -22.51 -5.44
N ARG A 27 22.91 -22.37 -4.76
CA ARG A 27 23.72 -23.47 -4.24
C ARG A 27 24.07 -23.25 -2.79
N VAL A 28 24.08 -24.34 -2.03
CA VAL A 28 24.67 -24.38 -0.70
C VAL A 28 26.20 -24.27 -0.83
N GLN A 29 26.83 -23.63 0.14
CA GLN A 29 28.28 -23.50 0.26
C GLN A 29 28.78 -24.25 1.50
N PRO A 30 29.95 -24.91 1.42
CA PRO A 30 30.84 -25.03 0.25
C PRO A 30 30.52 -26.23 -0.67
N ASP A 31 29.54 -27.07 -0.31
CA ASP A 31 29.23 -28.35 -0.97
C ASP A 31 28.72 -28.23 -2.42
N GLY A 32 28.23 -27.05 -2.82
CA GLY A 32 27.66 -26.80 -4.15
C GLY A 32 26.30 -27.46 -4.38
N GLN A 33 25.65 -28.00 -3.34
CA GLN A 33 24.38 -28.71 -3.47
C GLN A 33 23.30 -27.76 -4.02
N LYS A 34 22.53 -28.23 -5.00
CA LYS A 34 21.47 -27.43 -5.63
C LYS A 34 20.36 -27.18 -4.62
N LEU A 35 19.98 -25.91 -4.47
CA LEU A 35 18.85 -25.51 -3.65
C LEU A 35 17.88 -24.66 -4.47
N PHE A 36 16.61 -25.01 -4.45
CA PHE A 36 15.52 -24.28 -5.05
C PHE A 36 14.71 -23.60 -3.95
N ILE A 37 14.32 -22.34 -4.17
CA ILE A 37 13.43 -21.59 -3.29
C ILE A 37 12.22 -21.20 -4.12
N ASN A 38 11.06 -21.68 -3.72
CA ASN A 38 9.80 -21.25 -4.28
C ASN A 38 9.38 -19.97 -3.55
N ILE A 39 9.32 -18.87 -4.28
CA ILE A 39 8.75 -17.61 -3.80
C ILE A 39 7.25 -17.70 -4.03
N CYS A 40 6.53 -17.96 -2.96
CA CYS A 40 5.09 -18.18 -2.92
C CYS A 40 4.42 -17.02 -2.19
N HIS A 41 3.10 -16.96 -2.26
CA HIS A 41 2.35 -15.95 -1.54
C HIS A 41 1.01 -16.44 -1.00
N ASP A 42 0.59 -15.85 0.12
CA ASP A 42 -0.68 -16.11 0.76
C ASP A 42 -1.18 -14.81 1.43
N PRO A 43 -2.47 -14.45 1.30
CA PRO A 43 -3.00 -13.21 1.90
C PRO A 43 -3.01 -13.24 3.44
N ALA A 44 -2.99 -14.42 4.06
CA ALA A 44 -2.96 -14.57 5.51
C ALA A 44 -1.56 -14.41 6.10
N VAL A 45 -0.50 -14.43 5.28
CA VAL A 45 0.79 -13.87 5.70
C VAL A 45 0.61 -12.35 5.77
N PRO A 46 0.86 -11.73 6.92
CA PRO A 46 0.60 -10.31 7.07
C PRO A 46 1.63 -9.46 6.33
N SER A 47 1.30 -8.20 6.06
CA SER A 47 2.23 -7.20 5.54
C SER A 47 2.53 -6.20 6.65
N ALA A 48 3.79 -5.81 6.85
CA ALA A 48 4.12 -4.69 7.74
C ALA A 48 5.03 -3.70 7.04
N GLU A 49 4.80 -2.42 7.27
CA GLU A 49 5.67 -1.39 6.71
C GLU A 49 7.09 -1.52 7.27
N GLY A 50 8.08 -1.43 6.39
CA GLY A 50 9.50 -1.55 6.74
C GLY A 50 9.98 -2.96 7.09
N HIS A 51 9.10 -3.96 7.17
CA HIS A 51 9.48 -5.34 7.48
C HIS A 51 8.91 -6.32 6.44
N LEU A 52 9.68 -7.34 6.07
CA LEU A 52 9.29 -8.36 5.10
C LEU A 52 9.13 -9.70 5.80
N PRO A 53 7.94 -9.98 6.37
CA PRO A 53 7.67 -11.25 7.01
C PRO A 53 7.61 -12.33 5.94
N LEU A 54 8.09 -13.50 6.29
CA LEU A 54 7.83 -14.69 5.50
C LEU A 54 7.61 -15.87 6.41
N VAL A 55 6.77 -16.78 5.95
CA VAL A 55 6.67 -18.12 6.52
C VAL A 55 7.51 -19.04 5.66
N LEU A 56 8.48 -19.71 6.29
CA LEU A 56 9.36 -20.65 5.60
C LEU A 56 8.84 -22.07 5.81
N SER A 57 8.82 -22.87 4.74
CA SER A 57 8.58 -24.30 4.85
C SER A 57 9.69 -25.01 5.61
N GLU A 58 9.43 -26.26 5.98
CA GLU A 58 10.53 -27.16 6.30
C GLU A 58 11.34 -27.49 5.04
N ARG A 59 12.55 -28.01 5.23
CA ARG A 59 13.37 -28.53 4.14
C ARG A 59 12.63 -29.66 3.44
N ARG A 60 12.49 -29.56 2.12
CA ARG A 60 12.00 -30.66 1.27
C ARG A 60 13.15 -31.16 0.39
N ASP A 61 13.23 -32.47 0.20
CA ASP A 61 14.15 -33.07 -0.75
C ASP A 61 13.42 -33.31 -2.08
N GLY A 62 14.11 -33.10 -3.19
CA GLY A 62 13.58 -33.36 -4.52
C GLY A 62 14.68 -33.68 -5.52
N THR A 63 14.30 -33.94 -6.76
CA THR A 63 15.23 -34.23 -7.85
C THR A 63 15.06 -33.21 -8.97
N ASP A 64 16.16 -32.82 -9.62
CA ASP A 64 16.08 -32.00 -10.83
C ASP A 64 15.70 -32.83 -12.07
N LYS A 65 15.63 -32.20 -13.24
CA LYS A 65 15.27 -32.89 -14.50
C LYS A 65 16.26 -34.00 -14.89
N ALA A 66 17.49 -33.95 -14.36
CA ALA A 66 18.53 -34.95 -14.59
C ALA A 66 18.61 -36.00 -13.45
N GLY A 67 17.59 -36.03 -12.57
CA GLY A 67 17.53 -36.96 -11.44
C GLY A 67 18.48 -36.63 -10.29
N GLN A 68 19.18 -35.49 -10.33
CA GLN A 68 20.14 -35.13 -9.30
C GLN A 68 19.43 -34.57 -8.06
N PRO A 69 19.87 -34.94 -6.84
CA PRO A 69 19.24 -34.47 -5.62
C PRO A 69 19.37 -32.96 -5.46
N CYS A 70 18.30 -32.34 -4.96
CA CYS A 70 18.24 -30.93 -4.68
C CYS A 70 17.37 -30.66 -3.44
N ILE A 71 17.67 -29.55 -2.77
CA ILE A 71 16.91 -29.06 -1.63
C ILE A 71 15.84 -28.10 -2.14
N ILE A 72 14.67 -28.10 -1.53
CA ILE A 72 13.55 -27.23 -1.86
C ILE A 72 13.06 -26.57 -0.57
N PHE A 73 12.89 -25.25 -0.60
CA PHE A 73 12.17 -24.48 0.41
C PHE A 73 11.05 -23.67 -0.24
N ASP A 74 9.96 -23.45 0.47
CA ASP A 74 8.89 -22.54 0.10
C ASP A 74 8.93 -21.32 1.03
N ALA A 75 9.25 -20.15 0.48
CA ALA A 75 9.23 -18.88 1.17
C ALA A 75 7.91 -18.16 0.83
N ILE A 76 7.00 -18.11 1.80
CA ILE A 76 5.63 -17.64 1.63
C ILE A 76 5.54 -16.20 2.15
N PHE A 77 5.28 -15.27 1.24
CA PHE A 77 5.12 -13.85 1.54
C PHE A 77 3.63 -13.44 1.50
N ASN A 78 3.34 -12.21 1.93
CA ASN A 78 2.03 -11.62 1.68
C ASN A 78 1.77 -11.43 0.17
N THR A 79 0.55 -11.72 -0.30
CA THR A 79 0.13 -11.56 -1.71
C THR A 79 0.32 -10.15 -2.26
N GLY A 80 -0.01 -9.11 -1.50
CA GLY A 80 0.18 -7.72 -1.93
C GLY A 80 1.65 -7.37 -2.11
N VAL A 81 2.49 -7.77 -1.14
CA VAL A 81 3.95 -7.58 -1.21
C VAL A 81 4.53 -8.30 -2.43
N TYR A 82 4.11 -9.54 -2.68
CA TYR A 82 4.52 -10.30 -3.86
C TYR A 82 4.16 -9.58 -5.17
N HIS A 83 2.92 -9.13 -5.33
CA HIS A 83 2.50 -8.44 -6.56
C HIS A 83 3.22 -7.11 -6.79
N ASN A 84 3.59 -6.41 -5.71
CA ASN A 84 4.44 -5.23 -5.80
C ASN A 84 5.87 -5.60 -6.23
N ALA A 85 6.43 -6.66 -5.66
CA ALA A 85 7.77 -7.14 -5.99
C ALA A 85 7.89 -7.62 -7.44
N VAL A 86 6.83 -8.18 -8.03
CA VAL A 86 6.84 -8.57 -9.46
C VAL A 86 7.03 -7.35 -10.37
N LYS A 87 6.58 -6.16 -9.95
CA LYS A 87 6.66 -4.91 -10.72
C LYS A 87 7.92 -4.09 -10.40
N ASP A 88 8.51 -4.31 -9.22
CA ASP A 88 9.68 -3.58 -8.73
C ASP A 88 10.87 -4.52 -8.53
N THR A 89 11.88 -4.40 -9.39
CA THR A 89 13.12 -5.18 -9.34
C THR A 89 13.85 -5.04 -8.01
N LYS A 90 13.83 -3.85 -7.37
CA LYS A 90 14.51 -3.65 -6.08
C LYS A 90 13.82 -4.47 -4.99
N LEU A 91 12.50 -4.34 -4.89
CA LEU A 91 11.71 -5.12 -3.93
C LEU A 91 11.80 -6.62 -4.20
N ARG A 92 11.82 -7.05 -5.47
CA ARG A 92 12.08 -8.44 -5.88
C ARG A 92 13.40 -8.96 -5.32
N SER A 93 14.48 -8.20 -5.49
CA SER A 93 15.79 -8.56 -4.93
C SER A 93 15.74 -8.64 -3.40
N THR A 94 15.06 -7.69 -2.75
CA THR A 94 14.88 -7.72 -1.29
C THR A 94 14.13 -8.96 -0.81
N LEU A 95 13.07 -9.40 -1.50
CA LEU A 95 12.38 -10.65 -1.14
C LEU A 95 13.31 -11.86 -1.21
N ILE A 96 14.14 -11.92 -2.25
CA ILE A 96 15.11 -12.99 -2.45
C ILE A 96 16.16 -12.99 -1.36
N ASP A 97 16.72 -11.81 -1.03
CA ASP A 97 17.73 -11.67 0.01
C ASP A 97 17.18 -12.08 1.39
N VAL A 98 15.97 -11.64 1.73
CA VAL A 98 15.31 -12.01 2.98
C VAL A 98 15.04 -13.52 3.03
N ALA A 99 14.57 -14.13 1.93
CA ALA A 99 14.36 -15.58 1.85
C ALA A 99 15.68 -16.36 2.03
N LEU A 100 16.75 -15.95 1.35
CA LEU A 100 18.08 -16.56 1.49
C LEU A 100 18.57 -16.48 2.93
N SER A 101 18.59 -15.28 3.50
CA SER A 101 19.06 -15.06 4.87
C SER A 101 18.24 -15.85 5.90
N ARG A 102 16.92 -15.93 5.72
CA ARG A 102 16.05 -16.72 6.61
C ARG A 102 16.31 -18.23 6.51
N ILE A 103 16.61 -18.74 5.31
CA ILE A 103 16.97 -20.15 5.14
C ILE A 103 18.31 -20.45 5.81
N GLU A 104 19.32 -19.59 5.63
CA GLU A 104 20.63 -19.76 6.26
C GLU A 104 20.52 -19.78 7.79
N GLU A 105 19.72 -18.87 8.36
CA GLU A 105 19.45 -18.79 9.80
C GLU A 105 18.81 -20.08 10.34
N VAL A 106 17.84 -20.65 9.62
CA VAL A 106 17.10 -21.85 10.07
C VAL A 106 17.87 -23.14 9.79
N ALA A 107 18.58 -23.22 8.67
CA ALA A 107 19.19 -24.46 8.20
C ALA A 107 20.67 -24.61 8.58
N GLY A 108 21.33 -23.53 9.02
CA GLY A 108 22.71 -23.56 9.53
C GLY A 108 23.79 -23.73 8.46
N PHE A 109 23.47 -23.50 7.18
CA PHE A 109 24.44 -23.47 6.08
C PHE A 109 24.41 -22.13 5.36
N THR A 110 25.47 -21.84 4.59
CA THR A 110 25.58 -20.61 3.78
C THR A 110 25.09 -20.86 2.36
N LEU A 111 24.41 -19.87 1.78
CA LEU A 111 23.94 -19.91 0.39
C LEU A 111 24.74 -18.97 -0.50
N SER A 112 24.90 -19.38 -1.76
CA SER A 112 25.37 -18.49 -2.81
C SER A 112 24.38 -17.34 -3.00
N ARG A 113 24.89 -16.11 -3.01
CA ARG A 113 24.14 -14.91 -3.41
C ARG A 113 23.95 -14.80 -4.92
N SER A 114 24.68 -15.60 -5.70
CA SER A 114 24.40 -15.80 -7.12
C SER A 114 23.30 -16.85 -7.28
N PHE A 115 22.23 -16.48 -7.96
CA PHE A 115 21.07 -17.33 -8.23
C PHE A 115 20.61 -17.18 -9.68
N ILE A 116 19.88 -18.17 -10.17
CA ILE A 116 19.17 -18.09 -11.45
C ILE A 116 17.66 -18.26 -11.22
N THR A 117 16.84 -17.70 -12.11
CA THR A 117 15.38 -17.86 -12.08
C THR A 117 14.99 -18.88 -13.15
N PRO A 118 14.84 -20.18 -12.83
CA PRO A 118 14.30 -21.15 -13.78
C PRO A 118 12.89 -20.74 -14.24
N ASN A 119 12.54 -21.07 -15.49
CA ASN A 119 11.21 -20.79 -16.05
C ASN A 119 10.14 -21.78 -15.53
N ILE A 120 9.93 -21.78 -14.21
CA ILE A 120 8.91 -22.54 -13.50
C ILE A 120 8.35 -21.67 -12.37
N LYS A 121 7.06 -21.81 -12.06
CA LYS A 121 6.45 -21.11 -10.93
C LYS A 121 6.88 -21.66 -9.57
N SER A 122 7.05 -22.98 -9.49
CA SER A 122 7.55 -23.67 -8.30
C SER A 122 8.26 -24.97 -8.68
N LYS A 123 9.16 -25.41 -7.81
CA LYS A 123 9.78 -26.73 -7.82
C LYS A 123 8.92 -27.68 -6.97
N GLY A 124 8.09 -28.46 -7.65
CA GLY A 124 7.14 -29.39 -7.01
C GLY A 124 5.85 -28.70 -6.53
N ALA A 125 4.90 -29.49 -6.04
CA ALA A 125 3.67 -29.00 -5.43
C ALA A 125 3.99 -28.29 -4.10
N ILE A 126 3.27 -27.21 -3.78
CA ILE A 126 3.39 -26.48 -2.51
C ILE A 126 2.21 -26.93 -1.63
N PRO A 127 2.46 -27.65 -0.52
CA PRO A 127 1.39 -28.11 0.35
C PRO A 127 0.84 -26.96 1.20
N PRO A 128 -0.42 -27.05 1.66
CA PRO A 128 -0.94 -26.20 2.73
C PRO A 128 -0.08 -26.29 3.98
N LYS A 129 0.00 -25.19 4.75
CA LYS A 129 0.87 -25.09 5.92
C LYS A 129 0.21 -24.34 7.07
N ALA A 130 0.15 -24.99 8.24
CA ALA A 130 -0.12 -24.33 9.50
C ALA A 130 1.12 -23.54 9.97
N ALA A 131 0.92 -22.27 10.33
CA ALA A 131 1.96 -21.38 10.83
C ALA A 131 1.52 -20.67 12.11
N ARG A 132 2.50 -20.20 12.90
CA ARG A 132 2.24 -19.33 14.05
C ARG A 132 2.83 -17.96 13.75
N ILE A 133 1.96 -16.96 13.65
CA ILE A 133 2.34 -15.59 13.31
C ILE A 133 2.26 -14.75 14.58
N PRO A 134 3.31 -14.02 14.97
CA PRO A 134 3.25 -13.15 16.14
C PRO A 134 2.05 -12.21 16.06
N ALA A 135 1.32 -12.04 17.17
CA ALA A 135 0.06 -11.32 17.23
C ALA A 135 0.22 -9.84 16.88
N PHE A 136 1.38 -9.24 17.16
CA PHE A 136 1.68 -7.88 16.70
C PHE A 136 1.69 -7.78 15.17
N TRP A 137 1.95 -8.89 14.48
CA TRP A 137 1.87 -9.00 13.04
C TRP A 137 0.50 -9.48 12.56
N ALA A 138 -0.15 -10.40 13.28
CA ALA A 138 -1.53 -10.78 13.00
C ALA A 138 -2.53 -9.64 13.25
N SER A 139 -2.21 -8.64 14.08
CA SER A 139 -3.02 -7.42 14.21
C SER A 139 -2.94 -6.53 12.96
N ALA A 140 -2.04 -6.84 12.01
CA ALA A 140 -2.02 -6.30 10.65
C ALA A 140 -2.88 -7.15 9.67
N HIS A 141 -3.86 -7.92 10.16
CA HIS A 141 -4.80 -8.66 9.31
C HIS A 141 -5.70 -7.75 8.47
N PRO A 142 -6.25 -8.27 7.36
CA PRO A 142 -6.01 -7.71 6.05
C PRO A 142 -7.21 -6.88 5.62
N SER A 143 -7.01 -5.58 5.42
CA SER A 143 -7.63 -4.99 4.25
C SER A 143 -6.70 -5.31 3.10
N VAL A 144 -7.11 -6.24 2.24
CA VAL A 144 -6.64 -6.25 0.85
C VAL A 144 -6.97 -4.88 0.28
N ARG A 145 -6.05 -3.95 0.43
CA ARG A 145 -5.83 -2.93 -0.56
C ARG A 145 -4.50 -3.34 -1.16
N GLU A 146 -4.56 -3.76 -2.42
CA GLU A 146 -3.50 -3.47 -3.38
C GLU A 146 -2.91 -2.07 -3.05
N PRO A 147 -1.71 -1.68 -3.51
CA PRO A 147 -1.56 -0.26 -3.83
C PRO A 147 -2.58 0.02 -4.95
N LYS A 148 -3.85 0.16 -4.58
CA LYS A 148 -4.83 0.92 -5.31
C LYS A 148 -4.12 2.25 -5.37
N SER A 149 -3.67 2.62 -6.57
CA SER A 149 -3.44 4.03 -6.88
C SER A 149 -4.54 4.79 -6.14
N PRO A 150 -4.17 5.72 -5.25
CA PRO A 150 -5.13 6.29 -4.30
C PRO A 150 -6.33 6.76 -5.11
N SER A 151 -7.50 6.25 -4.75
CA SER A 151 -8.70 6.50 -5.53
C SER A 151 -8.98 7.99 -5.51
N VAL A 152 -9.38 8.56 -6.65
CA VAL A 152 -9.79 9.97 -6.65
C VAL A 152 -11.21 10.04 -6.07
N PRO A 153 -11.41 10.67 -4.90
CA PRO A 153 -12.74 10.78 -4.33
C PRO A 153 -13.63 11.63 -5.22
N THR A 154 -14.91 11.27 -5.31
CA THR A 154 -15.91 12.14 -5.93
C THR A 154 -16.04 13.40 -5.09
N TRP A 155 -15.95 14.56 -5.71
CA TRP A 155 -16.14 15.83 -5.05
C TRP A 155 -17.09 16.71 -5.85
N SER A 156 -17.78 17.62 -5.19
CA SER A 156 -18.66 18.60 -5.81
C SER A 156 -18.61 19.91 -5.03
N TRP A 157 -19.17 20.97 -5.60
CA TRP A 157 -19.34 22.22 -4.90
C TRP A 157 -20.70 22.82 -5.17
N SER A 158 -21.17 23.65 -4.24
CA SER A 158 -22.38 24.47 -4.38
C SER A 158 -22.12 25.90 -3.92
N PRO A 159 -22.70 26.92 -4.57
CA PRO A 159 -22.57 28.30 -4.11
C PRO A 159 -23.25 28.49 -2.75
N THR A 160 -22.70 29.40 -1.95
CA THR A 160 -23.30 29.92 -0.72
C THR A 160 -23.43 31.45 -0.83
N ARG A 161 -23.95 32.12 0.20
CA ARG A 161 -24.10 33.58 0.20
C ARG A 161 -22.76 34.30 -0.04
N ASP A 162 -21.72 33.88 0.67
CA ASP A 162 -20.45 34.61 0.77
C ASP A 162 -19.27 33.84 0.14
N GLY A 163 -19.54 32.68 -0.46
CA GLY A 163 -18.52 31.73 -0.86
C GLY A 163 -19.06 30.50 -1.56
N CYS A 164 -18.38 29.37 -1.37
CA CYS A 164 -18.87 28.06 -1.79
C CYS A 164 -18.74 27.02 -0.68
N ARG A 165 -19.48 25.93 -0.86
CA ARG A 165 -19.38 24.72 -0.06
C ARG A 165 -18.87 23.61 -0.95
N ILE A 166 -17.67 23.11 -0.68
CA ILE A 166 -17.06 21.96 -1.35
C ILE A 166 -17.35 20.71 -0.52
N VAL A 167 -17.71 19.61 -1.17
CA VAL A 167 -17.97 18.32 -0.51
C VAL A 167 -17.13 17.26 -1.18
N ILE A 168 -16.30 16.56 -0.39
CA ILE A 168 -15.50 15.42 -0.82
C ILE A 168 -16.11 14.15 -0.22
N GLN A 169 -16.51 13.20 -1.07
CA GLN A 169 -17.08 11.92 -0.67
C GLN A 169 -15.97 10.93 -0.33
N VAL A 170 -16.01 10.39 0.90
CA VAL A 170 -15.02 9.47 1.46
C VAL A 170 -15.76 8.21 1.95
N PRO A 171 -16.39 7.42 1.06
CA PRO A 171 -17.27 6.31 1.45
C PRO A 171 -16.58 5.19 2.25
N GLU A 172 -15.25 5.10 2.18
CA GLU A 172 -14.42 4.18 2.96
C GLU A 172 -13.85 4.83 4.24
N LEU A 173 -14.52 5.86 4.80
CA LEU A 173 -14.13 6.54 6.03
C LEU A 173 -13.98 5.58 7.21
N THR A 174 -12.78 5.54 7.79
CA THR A 174 -12.45 4.89 9.07
C THR A 174 -11.86 5.91 10.04
N LYS A 175 -11.76 5.54 11.33
CA LYS A 175 -11.11 6.39 12.35
C LYS A 175 -9.65 6.70 11.99
N GLU A 176 -8.91 5.70 11.54
CA GLU A 176 -7.52 5.84 11.10
C GLU A 176 -7.40 6.74 9.87
N LEU A 177 -8.36 6.64 8.93
CA LEU A 177 -8.38 7.46 7.73
C LEU A 177 -8.65 8.93 8.04
N HIS A 178 -9.52 9.18 9.02
CA HIS A 178 -9.78 10.52 9.55
C HIS A 178 -8.51 11.13 10.17
N GLU A 179 -7.83 10.37 11.04
CA GLU A 179 -6.62 10.82 11.74
C GLU A 179 -5.42 11.05 10.81
N SER A 180 -5.32 10.29 9.72
CA SER A 180 -4.24 10.38 8.73
C SER A 180 -4.55 11.29 7.53
N SER A 181 -5.65 12.04 7.58
CA SER A 181 -6.07 12.90 6.47
C SER A 181 -5.39 14.27 6.49
N THR A 182 -5.04 14.78 5.30
CA THR A 182 -4.55 16.13 5.08
C THR A 182 -5.40 16.82 4.02
N LEU A 183 -5.60 18.12 4.21
CA LEU A 183 -6.36 18.98 3.32
C LEU A 183 -5.56 20.27 3.13
N ASP A 184 -5.25 20.58 1.88
CA ASP A 184 -4.59 21.81 1.48
C ASP A 184 -5.45 22.52 0.43
N ILE A 185 -5.66 23.81 0.64
CA ILE A 185 -6.51 24.65 -0.21
C ILE A 185 -5.71 25.88 -0.58
N GLU A 186 -5.52 26.06 -1.88
CA GLU A 186 -4.98 27.26 -2.46
C GLU A 186 -6.09 28.05 -3.15
N ALA A 187 -5.79 29.29 -3.57
CA ALA A 187 -6.75 30.13 -4.29
C ALA A 187 -7.30 29.50 -5.58
N ARG A 188 -6.58 28.53 -6.18
CA ARG A 188 -6.91 27.88 -7.46
C ARG A 188 -6.82 26.35 -7.45
N ARG A 189 -6.43 25.72 -6.33
CA ARG A 189 -6.13 24.29 -6.26
C ARG A 189 -6.64 23.71 -4.95
N LEU A 190 -7.12 22.47 -5.00
CA LEU A 190 -7.55 21.71 -3.85
C LEU A 190 -6.77 20.40 -3.84
N ILE A 191 -6.10 20.12 -2.73
CA ILE A 191 -5.38 18.87 -2.50
C ILE A 191 -5.97 18.22 -1.25
N PHE A 192 -6.42 16.98 -1.38
CA PHE A 192 -6.90 16.18 -0.26
C PHE A 192 -6.28 14.80 -0.31
N VAL A 193 -5.65 14.40 0.80
CA VAL A 193 -5.06 13.07 0.96
C VAL A 193 -5.68 12.44 2.20
N ALA A 194 -6.13 11.20 2.09
CA ALA A 194 -6.58 10.44 3.25
C ALA A 194 -5.87 9.10 3.26
N GLY A 195 -4.88 8.97 4.15
CA GLY A 195 -3.99 7.82 4.22
C GLY A 195 -3.44 7.42 2.85
N SER A 196 -3.39 6.12 2.59
CA SER A 196 -3.06 5.54 1.28
C SER A 196 -4.28 5.33 0.36
N VAL A 197 -5.45 5.86 0.73
CA VAL A 197 -6.76 5.44 0.18
C VAL A 197 -7.29 6.43 -0.84
N TYR A 198 -7.20 7.72 -0.53
CA TYR A 198 -7.71 8.79 -1.36
C TYR A 198 -6.62 9.81 -1.65
N HIS A 199 -6.60 10.27 -2.90
CA HIS A 199 -5.77 11.39 -3.35
C HIS A 199 -6.58 12.19 -4.37
N LEU A 200 -6.93 13.41 -4.00
CA LEU A 200 -7.55 14.40 -4.85
C LEU A 200 -6.57 15.53 -5.03
N ASP A 201 -6.24 15.83 -6.28
CA ASP A 201 -5.49 17.02 -6.66
C ASP A 201 -6.19 17.62 -7.88
N THR A 202 -6.82 18.78 -7.69
CA THR A 202 -7.67 19.35 -8.73
C THR A 202 -7.62 20.88 -8.75
N LEU A 203 -7.70 21.43 -9.96
CA LEU A 203 -7.85 22.86 -10.17
C LEU A 203 -9.29 23.28 -9.91
N LEU A 204 -9.44 24.31 -9.09
CA LEU A 204 -10.74 24.92 -8.77
C LEU A 204 -11.23 25.85 -9.87
N LEU A 205 -10.31 26.38 -10.69
CA LEU A 205 -10.60 27.33 -11.77
C LEU A 205 -10.10 26.78 -13.12
N PRO A 206 -10.70 27.20 -14.24
CA PRO A 206 -10.19 26.81 -15.54
C PRO A 206 -8.73 27.28 -15.69
N PRO A 207 -7.86 26.49 -16.32
CA PRO A 207 -6.48 26.89 -16.56
C PRO A 207 -6.43 28.13 -17.47
N ALA A 208 -5.37 28.91 -17.35
CA ALA A 208 -5.19 30.09 -18.19
C ALA A 208 -5.04 29.64 -19.66
N LYS A 209 -5.42 30.51 -20.63
CA LYS A 209 -5.29 30.20 -22.06
C LYS A 209 -3.87 29.80 -22.48
N SER A 210 -2.84 30.24 -21.74
CA SER A 210 -1.42 29.91 -21.95
C SER A 210 -1.00 28.51 -21.44
N GLU A 211 -1.82 27.86 -20.62
CA GLU A 211 -1.53 26.54 -20.01
C GLU A 211 -2.25 25.39 -20.74
N ILE A 212 -3.06 25.71 -21.74
CA ILE A 212 -3.78 24.74 -22.56
C ILE A 212 -2.80 24.11 -23.56
N THR A 213 -2.23 22.96 -23.20
CA THR A 213 -1.54 22.09 -24.18
C THR A 213 -2.57 21.48 -25.14
N LYS A 214 -2.15 21.02 -26.32
CA LYS A 214 -3.00 20.47 -27.41
C LYS A 214 -3.77 19.17 -27.06
N ALA A 215 -4.16 18.95 -25.81
CA ALA A 215 -4.85 17.77 -25.31
C ALA A 215 -6.18 18.16 -24.64
N GLY A 216 -7.26 18.24 -25.43
CA GLY A 216 -8.65 18.27 -24.94
C GLY A 216 -9.05 19.50 -24.10
N LYS A 217 -10.37 19.69 -23.90
CA LYS A 217 -10.85 20.68 -22.92
C LYS A 217 -10.52 20.17 -21.51
N PRO A 218 -9.82 20.95 -20.66
CA PRO A 218 -9.59 20.57 -19.27
C PRO A 218 -10.93 20.50 -18.56
N THR A 219 -11.27 19.31 -18.07
CA THR A 219 -12.45 19.05 -17.25
C THR A 219 -11.97 18.75 -15.83
N PRO A 220 -12.60 19.31 -14.78
CA PRO A 220 -12.28 18.94 -13.42
C PRO A 220 -12.45 17.43 -13.21
N VAL A 221 -11.62 16.86 -12.35
CA VAL A 221 -11.69 15.42 -12.05
C VAL A 221 -13.05 15.12 -11.39
N GLY A 222 -13.73 14.07 -11.83
CA GLY A 222 -15.00 13.63 -11.23
C GLY A 222 -16.29 14.27 -11.78
N SER A 223 -16.26 14.86 -12.98
CA SER A 223 -17.45 15.47 -13.64
C SER A 223 -18.01 16.73 -12.95
N THR A 224 -17.16 17.47 -12.25
CA THR A 224 -17.52 18.71 -11.55
C THR A 224 -17.26 19.93 -12.43
N THR A 225 -17.98 21.03 -12.23
CA THR A 225 -17.73 22.31 -12.92
C THR A 225 -16.69 23.13 -12.18
N PHE A 226 -15.92 23.96 -12.89
CA PHE A 226 -15.02 24.91 -12.23
C PHE A 226 -15.79 25.93 -11.38
N LEU A 227 -15.15 26.44 -10.33
CA LEU A 227 -15.64 27.59 -9.58
C LEU A 227 -15.72 28.83 -10.50
N PRO A 228 -16.64 29.77 -10.21
CA PRO A 228 -16.80 30.99 -10.99
C PRO A 228 -15.70 32.03 -10.69
N THR A 229 -15.01 31.92 -9.55
CA THR A 229 -13.98 32.87 -9.12
C THR A 229 -13.07 32.25 -8.06
N THR A 230 -12.03 32.98 -7.63
CA THR A 230 -11.08 32.54 -6.60
C THR A 230 -11.70 32.55 -5.21
N VAL A 231 -11.17 31.67 -4.37
CA VAL A 231 -11.52 31.54 -2.95
C VAL A 231 -10.42 32.14 -2.08
N ASP A 232 -10.74 32.51 -0.83
CA ASP A 232 -9.77 32.94 0.19
C ASP A 232 -9.38 31.74 1.06
N PRO A 233 -8.18 31.15 0.90
CA PRO A 233 -7.75 29.97 1.67
C PRO A 233 -7.85 30.15 3.18
N ASP A 234 -7.55 31.35 3.68
CA ASP A 234 -7.56 31.68 5.10
C ASP A 234 -8.98 31.62 5.72
N SER A 235 -10.02 31.73 4.89
CA SER A 235 -11.42 31.64 5.32
C SER A 235 -11.97 30.21 5.36
N ALA A 236 -11.17 29.22 4.98
CA ALA A 236 -11.62 27.84 4.84
C ALA A 236 -11.91 27.20 6.20
N ILE A 237 -13.09 26.61 6.33
CA ILE A 237 -13.50 25.79 7.47
C ILE A 237 -13.84 24.40 6.94
N ALA A 238 -13.13 23.38 7.43
CA ALA A 238 -13.35 22.00 7.06
C ALA A 238 -13.99 21.23 8.22
N GLU A 239 -15.04 20.47 7.93
CA GLU A 239 -15.78 19.66 8.89
C GLU A 239 -15.97 18.25 8.36
N TRP A 240 -15.65 17.27 9.20
CA TRP A 240 -15.97 15.87 8.94
C TRP A 240 -17.43 15.58 9.28
N ASN A 241 -18.19 15.11 8.30
CA ASN A 241 -19.50 14.52 8.54
C ASN A 241 -19.36 12.99 8.49
N VAL A 242 -19.09 12.40 9.65
CA VAL A 242 -18.85 10.95 9.79
C VAL A 242 -20.08 10.14 9.36
N LYS A 243 -21.29 10.62 9.68
CA LYS A 243 -22.55 9.94 9.33
C LYS A 243 -22.73 9.82 7.81
N ASN A 244 -22.42 10.88 7.08
CA ASN A 244 -22.54 10.93 5.62
C ASN A 244 -21.23 10.57 4.90
N LYS A 245 -20.19 10.18 5.64
CA LYS A 245 -18.87 9.80 5.13
C LYS A 245 -18.28 10.83 4.15
N GLN A 246 -18.27 12.09 4.54
CA GLN A 246 -17.81 13.19 3.69
C GLN A 246 -17.03 14.24 4.48
N VAL A 247 -16.13 14.93 3.79
CA VAL A 247 -15.52 16.19 4.25
C VAL A 247 -16.30 17.33 3.60
N ALA A 248 -16.79 18.26 4.41
CA ALA A 248 -17.44 19.47 3.94
C ALA A 248 -16.53 20.67 4.23
N ILE A 249 -16.27 21.47 3.21
CA ILE A 249 -15.42 22.66 3.30
C ILE A 249 -16.31 23.85 2.97
N THR A 250 -16.39 24.81 3.88
CA THR A 250 -17.02 26.11 3.64
C THR A 250 -15.92 27.15 3.50
N ILE A 251 -15.90 27.87 2.38
CA ILE A 251 -14.84 28.83 2.07
C ILE A 251 -15.42 30.07 1.41
N LYS A 252 -14.95 31.26 1.78
CA LYS A 252 -15.42 32.53 1.22
C LYS A 252 -14.80 32.81 -0.14
N TRP A 253 -15.50 33.60 -0.95
CA TRP A 253 -14.92 34.19 -2.14
C TRP A 253 -13.84 35.20 -1.74
N ALA A 254 -12.75 35.25 -2.51
CA ALA A 254 -11.64 36.18 -2.24
C ALA A 254 -12.11 37.65 -2.18
N SER A 255 -13.07 38.02 -3.04
CA SER A 255 -13.65 39.37 -3.08
C SER A 255 -14.47 39.71 -1.84
N VAL A 256 -15.13 38.72 -1.21
CA VAL A 256 -15.91 38.92 0.01
C VAL A 256 -14.97 39.08 1.20
N ALA A 257 -13.99 38.17 1.34
CA ALA A 257 -12.99 38.23 2.39
C ALA A 257 -12.18 39.55 2.37
N ALA A 258 -11.80 40.03 1.19
CA ALA A 258 -11.10 41.30 1.04
C ALA A 258 -11.92 42.50 1.55
N ARG A 259 -13.22 42.55 1.22
CA ARG A 259 -14.14 43.62 1.68
C ARG A 259 -14.35 43.60 3.19
N GLU A 260 -14.37 42.42 3.81
CA GLU A 260 -14.47 42.28 5.26
C GLU A 260 -13.19 42.74 5.96
N LYS A 261 -12.02 42.36 5.43
CA LYS A 261 -10.70 42.81 5.93
C LYS A 261 -10.56 44.33 5.86
N GLU A 262 -11.08 44.97 4.81
CA GLU A 262 -11.07 46.44 4.67
C GLU A 262 -12.01 47.15 5.66
N LYS A 263 -13.18 46.57 5.95
CA LYS A 263 -14.13 47.13 6.95
C LYS A 263 -13.69 46.94 8.40
N ALA A 264 -12.83 45.96 8.66
CA ALA A 264 -12.30 45.66 9.99
C ALA A 264 -11.06 46.51 10.36
N LYS A 265 -10.57 47.33 9.42
CA LYS A 265 -9.44 48.24 9.58
C LYS A 265 -9.93 49.66 9.81
#